data_AF-K1NQ85-F1
#
_entry.id   AF-K1NQ85-F1
#
_cell.length_a   1.000
_cell.length_b   1.000
_cell.length_c   1.000
_cell.angle_alpha   90.00
_cell.angle_beta   90.00
_cell.angle_gamma   90.00
#
_symmetry.space_group_name_H-M   'P 1'
#
loop_
_entity.id
_entity.type
_entity.pdbx_description
1 polymer ?
#
loop_
_entity_poly.entity_id
_entity_poly.type
_entity_poly.pdbx_seq_one_letter_code
_entity_poly.pdbx_strand_id
1 'polypeptide(L)'
;MIEDDERIAYHRDHIKAMKDAIFDDGAKVLGYLGWGLIDIPSSHADMEKRYGAVYVNRSNHDLKDLKRVPKKSFYWFQKVLKDNGDEL
;
A
#
# COMPACT_ATOMS: atom_id res chain seq x y z
N MET A 1 -12.20 6.69 9.49
CA MET A 1 -10.94 6.11 9.01
C MET A 1 -11.31 4.90 8.17
N ILE A 2 -10.64 4.65 7.05
CA ILE A 2 -10.89 3.44 6.24
C ILE A 2 -9.98 2.36 6.83
N GLU A 3 -10.59 1.35 7.47
CA GLU A 3 -9.89 0.19 8.00
C GLU A 3 -9.56 -0.75 6.84
N ASP A 4 -8.27 -1.00 6.63
CA ASP A 4 -7.76 -1.85 5.55
C ASP A 4 -6.63 -2.74 6.04
N ASP A 5 -6.89 -3.44 7.14
CA ASP A 5 -5.93 -4.32 7.81
C ASP A 5 -5.43 -5.46 6.90
N GLU A 6 -6.24 -5.94 5.95
CA GLU A 6 -5.77 -6.93 4.98
C GLU A 6 -4.65 -6.38 4.07
N ARG A 7 -4.68 -5.09 3.74
CA ARG A 7 -3.63 -4.43 2.96
C ARG A 7 -2.34 -4.31 3.78
N ILE A 8 -2.47 -3.95 5.06
CA ILE A 8 -1.33 -3.91 5.99
C ILE A 8 -0.70 -5.29 6.10
N ALA A 9 -1.52 -6.33 6.36
CA ALA A 9 -1.03 -7.71 6.46
C ALA A 9 -0.31 -8.15 5.18
N TYR A 10 -0.92 -7.89 4.01
CA TYR A 10 -0.31 -8.21 2.72
C TYR A 10 1.08 -7.58 2.57
N HIS A 11 1.20 -6.27 2.79
CA HIS A 11 2.49 -5.59 2.64
C HIS A 11 3.50 -6.02 3.71
N ARG A 12 3.09 -6.14 4.97
CA ARG A 12 3.93 -6.63 6.07
C ARG A 12 4.58 -7.96 5.73
N ASP A 13 3.77 -8.92 5.29
CA ASP A 13 4.24 -10.28 5.03
C ASP A 13 5.21 -10.32 3.82
N HIS A 14 4.98 -9.50 2.79
CA HIS A 14 5.90 -9.38 1.64
C HIS A 14 7.20 -8.65 1.98
N ILE A 15 7.13 -7.60 2.81
CA ILE A 15 8.34 -6.88 3.26
C ILE A 15 9.17 -7.80 4.15
N LYS A 16 8.54 -8.61 5.01
CA LYS A 16 9.25 -9.62 5.81
C LYS A 16 9.98 -10.63 4.92
N ALA A 17 9.30 -11.23 3.95
CA ALA A 17 9.94 -12.15 3.01
C ALA A 17 11.09 -11.49 2.21
N MET A 18 10.95 -10.21 1.86
CA MET A 18 12.03 -9.43 1.24
C MET A 18 13.21 -9.24 2.19
N LYS A 19 12.98 -8.96 3.48
CA LYS A 19 14.04 -8.88 4.49
C LYS A 19 14.76 -10.22 4.63
N ASP A 20 14.02 -11.33 4.72
CA ASP A 20 14.60 -12.68 4.82
C ASP A 20 15.49 -12.96 3.58
N ALA A 21 15.03 -12.65 2.36
CA ALA A 21 15.84 -12.79 1.15
C ALA A 21 17.13 -11.93 1.16
N ILE A 22 17.10 -10.74 1.77
CA ILE A 22 18.27 -9.86 1.87
C ILE A 22 19.26 -10.39 2.92
N PHE A 23 18.79 -10.75 4.11
CA PHE A 23 19.64 -11.01 5.27
C PHE A 23 20.05 -12.48 5.40
N ASP A 24 19.17 -13.41 5.02
CA ASP A 24 19.42 -14.84 5.16
C ASP A 24 19.99 -15.44 3.86
N ASP A 25 19.50 -14.97 2.70
CA ASP A 25 19.90 -15.50 1.38
C ASP A 25 20.91 -14.63 0.62
N GLY A 26 21.18 -13.40 1.09
CA GLY A 26 22.17 -12.49 0.50
C GLY A 26 21.72 -11.81 -0.81
N ALA A 27 20.42 -11.73 -1.08
CA ALA A 27 19.89 -11.06 -2.26
C ALA A 27 20.16 -9.53 -2.23
N LYS A 28 20.53 -8.95 -3.37
CA LYS A 28 20.73 -7.50 -3.52
C LYS A 28 19.43 -6.82 -3.95
N VAL A 29 18.71 -6.23 -3.00
CA VAL A 29 17.46 -5.51 -3.24
C VAL A 29 17.67 -4.02 -3.09
N LEU A 30 17.27 -3.22 -4.09
CA LEU A 30 17.42 -1.76 -4.09
C LEU A 30 16.32 -1.04 -3.31
N GLY A 31 15.12 -1.63 -3.24
CA GLY A 31 13.98 -1.04 -2.54
C GLY A 31 12.67 -1.73 -2.87
N TYR A 32 11.61 -1.26 -2.22
CA TYR A 32 10.24 -1.75 -2.35
C TYR A 32 9.33 -0.62 -2.84
N LEU A 33 8.67 -0.81 -3.98
CA LEU A 33 7.71 0.15 -4.54
C LEU A 33 6.30 -0.45 -4.51
N GLY A 34 5.45 0.07 -3.62
CA GLY A 34 4.04 -0.32 -3.56
C GLY A 34 3.29 0.13 -4.82
N TRP A 35 2.55 -0.80 -5.46
CA TRP A 35 1.73 -0.46 -6.61
C TRP A 35 0.51 0.38 -6.20
N GLY A 36 0.32 1.52 -6.86
CA GLY A 36 -0.90 2.31 -6.73
C GLY A 36 -1.17 2.76 -5.30
N LEU A 37 -0.18 3.33 -4.59
CA LEU A 37 -0.30 3.82 -3.20
C LEU A 37 -1.39 4.91 -3.01
N ILE A 38 -1.90 5.48 -4.10
CA ILE A 38 -3.15 6.24 -4.16
C ILE A 38 -4.13 5.48 -5.06
N ASP A 39 -5.41 5.42 -4.69
CA ASP A 39 -6.42 4.74 -5.51
C ASP A 39 -6.45 5.32 -6.94
N ILE A 40 -6.19 4.44 -7.91
CA ILE A 40 -6.22 4.70 -9.35
C ILE A 40 -7.08 3.62 -10.03
N PRO A 41 -7.56 3.86 -11.27
CA PRO A 41 -8.18 2.79 -12.05
C PRO A 41 -7.21 1.62 -12.20
N SER A 42 -7.69 0.41 -11.98
CA SER A 42 -6.93 -0.80 -12.25
C SER A 42 -6.64 -0.96 -13.75
N SER A 43 -5.81 -1.93 -14.12
CA SER A 43 -5.51 -2.25 -15.51
C SER A 43 -6.76 -2.61 -16.35
N HIS A 44 -7.86 -3.00 -15.70
CA HIS A 44 -9.16 -3.24 -16.34
C HIS A 44 -10.12 -2.05 -16.20
N ALA A 45 -9.59 -0.85 -15.92
CA ALA A 45 -10.33 0.39 -15.68
C ALA A 45 -11.34 0.35 -14.52
N ASP A 46 -11.22 -0.60 -13.60
CA ASP A 46 -12.06 -0.71 -12.40
C ASP A 46 -11.47 0.08 -11.22
N MET A 47 -12.27 0.99 -10.66
CA MET A 47 -12.02 1.80 -9.46
C MET A 47 -12.47 1.14 -8.16
N GLU A 48 -13.42 0.20 -8.22
CA GLU A 48 -13.92 -0.45 -7.01
C GLU A 48 -12.91 -1.43 -6.44
N LYS A 49 -12.05 -2.00 -7.29
CA LYS A 49 -10.81 -2.65 -6.86
C LYS A 49 -9.74 -1.63 -6.46
N ARG A 50 -9.59 -1.41 -5.16
CA ARG A 50 -8.72 -0.38 -4.58
C ARG A 50 -7.37 -0.94 -4.12
N TYR A 51 -6.29 -0.22 -4.44
CA TYR A 51 -4.92 -0.61 -4.09
C TYR A 51 -4.27 0.33 -3.07
N GLY A 52 -4.68 1.60 -3.04
CA GLY A 52 -3.90 2.62 -2.38
C GLY A 52 -4.00 2.61 -0.87
N ALA A 53 -2.99 3.21 -0.25
CA ALA A 53 -3.04 3.68 1.12
C ALA A 53 -3.80 5.02 1.23
N VAL A 54 -3.97 5.73 0.11
CA VAL A 54 -4.81 6.92 0.01
C VAL A 54 -6.05 6.60 -0.82
N TYR A 55 -7.21 6.70 -0.19
CA TYR A 55 -8.50 6.59 -0.86
C TYR A 55 -8.77 7.81 -1.74
N VAL A 56 -9.37 7.60 -2.91
CA VAL A 56 -9.92 8.67 -3.75
C VAL A 56 -11.42 8.48 -3.89
N ASN A 57 -12.19 9.49 -3.51
CA ASN A 57 -13.65 9.47 -3.55
C ASN A 57 -14.15 9.58 -4.98
N ARG A 58 -14.30 8.43 -5.64
CA ARG A 58 -14.96 8.22 -6.94
C ARG A 58 -15.37 6.76 -7.08
N SER A 59 -16.23 6.47 -8.05
CA SER A 59 -16.59 5.13 -8.50
C SER A 59 -16.23 4.92 -9.98
N ASN A 60 -16.67 3.81 -10.55
CA ASN A 60 -16.54 3.53 -11.98
C ASN A 60 -17.33 4.51 -12.87
N HIS A 61 -18.46 5.01 -12.39
CA HIS A 61 -19.42 5.79 -13.19
C HIS A 61 -19.72 7.18 -12.63
N ASP A 62 -19.10 7.56 -11.51
CA ASP A 62 -19.25 8.87 -10.88
C ASP A 62 -17.90 9.36 -10.35
N LEU A 63 -17.53 10.58 -10.74
CA LEU A 63 -16.31 11.24 -10.28
C LEU A 63 -16.43 11.71 -8.82
N LYS A 64 -17.64 11.90 -8.30
CA LYS A 64 -17.91 12.49 -6.98
C LYS A 64 -17.08 13.78 -6.78
N ASP A 65 -16.50 13.99 -5.60
CA ASP A 65 -15.67 15.16 -5.27
C ASP A 65 -14.15 14.90 -5.42
N LEU A 66 -13.76 13.67 -5.78
CA LEU A 66 -12.36 13.24 -5.86
C LEU A 66 -11.55 13.48 -4.58
N LYS A 67 -12.17 13.64 -3.41
CA LYS A 67 -11.45 13.88 -2.16
C LYS A 67 -10.46 12.76 -1.86
N ARG A 68 -9.27 13.13 -1.40
CA ARG A 68 -8.22 12.19 -0.95
C ARG A 68 -8.34 11.98 0.55
N VAL A 69 -8.37 10.72 0.97
CA VAL A 69 -8.54 10.34 2.38
C VAL A 69 -7.48 9.30 2.74
N PRO A 70 -6.58 9.58 3.71
CA PRO A 70 -5.67 8.56 4.23
C PRO A 70 -6.43 7.37 4.80
N LYS A 71 -6.06 6.15 4.41
CA LYS A 71 -6.52 4.90 5.02
C LYS A 71 -5.65 4.58 6.23
N LYS A 72 -6.00 3.55 7.00
CA LYS A 72 -5.16 3.09 8.11
C LYS A 72 -3.76 2.67 7.64
N SER A 73 -3.68 1.97 6.50
CA SER A 73 -2.41 1.59 5.88
C SER A 73 -1.50 2.77 5.54
N PHE A 74 -2.01 3.99 5.35
CA PHE A 74 -1.19 5.18 5.15
C PHE A 74 -0.28 5.45 6.35
N TYR A 75 -0.86 5.41 7.55
CA TYR A 75 -0.12 5.67 8.79
C TYR A 75 0.81 4.51 9.12
N TRP A 76 0.42 3.28 8.79
CA TRP A 76 1.30 2.12 8.89
C TRP A 76 2.52 2.27 7.98
N PHE A 77 2.34 2.58 6.69
CA PHE A 77 3.46 2.84 5.77
C PHE A 77 4.32 4.02 6.25
N GLN A 78 3.71 5.09 6.77
CA GLN A 78 4.46 6.22 7.33
C GLN A 78 5.41 5.78 8.45
N LYS A 79 4.97 4.87 9.32
CA LYS A 79 5.79 4.32 10.41
C LYS A 79 6.92 3.44 9.86
N VAL A 80 6.58 2.46 9.02
CA VAL A 80 7.53 1.53 8.35
C VAL A 80 8.61 2.28 7.57
N LEU A 81 8.26 3.35 6.87
CA LEU A 81 9.24 4.14 6.13
C LEU A 81 10.15 4.96 7.05
N LYS A 82 9.63 5.43 8.19
CA LYS A 82 10.38 6.23 9.16
C LYS A 82 11.41 5.38 9.91
N ASP A 83 11.10 4.13 10.19
CA ASP A 83 11.98 3.19 10.88
C ASP A 83 12.76 2.26 9.95
N ASN A 84 12.72 2.52 8.63
CA ASN A 84 13.38 1.69 7.62
C ASN A 84 12.95 0.20 7.66
N GLY A 85 11.71 -0.05 8.07
CA GLY A 85 11.09 -1.37 8.12
C GLY A 85 11.53 -2.22 9.31
N ASP A 86 12.02 -1.60 10.38
CA ASP A 86 12.36 -2.29 11.63
C ASP A 86 11.11 -2.76 12.39
N GLU A 87 10.03 -1.98 12.36
CA GLU A 87 8.73 -2.38 12.91
C GLU A 87 7.69 -2.51 11.78
N LEU A 88 7.24 -3.75 11.54
CA LEU A 88 6.24 -4.09 10.51
C LEU A 88 4.90 -4.53 11.11
#